data_AF-A0A2J2H6J0-F1
#
_entry.id   AF-A0A2J2H6J0-F1
#
_cell.length_a   1.000
_cell.length_b   1.000
_cell.length_c   1.000
_cell.angle_alpha   90.00
_cell.angle_beta   90.00
_cell.angle_gamma   90.00
#
_symmetry.space_group_name_H-M   'P 1'
#
loop_
_entity.id
_entity.type
_entity.pdbx_description
1 polymer ?
#
loop_
_entity_poly.entity_id
_entity_poly.type
_entity_poly.pdbx_seq_one_letter_code
_entity_poly.pdbx_strand_id
1 'polypeptide(L)'
;MKLTAVCSDYEGRLPPSHGFGVLLDSGVLFDSCAEDAARLFLEALRPSPVLGISALDNPHHAGGFSVFGVPVIRWSRGVLDVKVGGVLHRVIGFGRESVLVVGRTVISPCGLFTVPFGRLSAMHLRADCFVGGLGVSTASPYATSRALGELRALGVRCVAPLHSPPGVARELERRVNVYRLGAGSELEIPI
;
A
#
# COMPACT_ATOMS: atom_id res chain seq x y z
N MET A 1 -12.53 4.46 -7.05
CA MET A 1 -12.57 3.20 -6.27
C MET A 1 -12.20 3.54 -4.85
N LYS A 2 -12.76 2.87 -3.84
CA LYS A 2 -12.26 3.03 -2.46
C LYS A 2 -11.22 1.99 -2.13
N LEU A 3 -10.31 2.42 -1.27
CA LEU A 3 -9.30 1.63 -0.60
C LEU A 3 -9.53 1.77 0.89
N THR A 4 -9.59 0.66 1.61
CA THR A 4 -9.70 0.62 3.07
C THR A 4 -8.38 0.14 3.66
N ALA A 5 -7.82 0.88 4.62
CA ALA A 5 -6.62 0.44 5.33
C ALA A 5 -6.97 -0.68 6.32
N VAL A 6 -6.34 -1.84 6.18
CA VAL A 6 -6.52 -2.97 7.12
C VAL A 6 -5.79 -2.69 8.43
N CYS A 7 -4.56 -2.19 8.34
CA CYS A 7 -3.76 -1.67 9.43
C CYS A 7 -3.06 -0.38 8.99
N SER A 8 -2.54 0.36 9.95
CA SER A 8 -1.85 1.61 9.74
C SER A 8 -1.03 1.97 10.98
N ASP A 9 0.11 2.62 10.78
CA ASP A 9 0.88 3.24 11.87
C ASP A 9 0.19 4.52 12.42
N TYR A 10 -0.93 4.95 11.80
CA TYR A 10 -1.69 6.14 12.18
C TYR A 10 -3.00 5.81 12.91
N GLU A 11 -3.43 6.71 13.80
CA GLU A 11 -4.72 6.61 14.48
C GLU A 11 -5.89 6.65 13.49
N GLY A 12 -6.90 5.81 13.73
CA GLY A 12 -8.07 5.66 12.88
C GLY A 12 -9.28 5.10 13.61
N ARG A 13 -10.15 4.39 12.88
CA ARG A 13 -11.31 3.68 13.44
C ARG A 13 -10.89 2.47 14.29
N LEU A 14 -9.72 1.91 14.00
CA LEU A 14 -9.10 0.81 14.71
C LEU A 14 -7.76 1.28 15.32
N PRO A 15 -7.27 0.59 16.37
CA PRO A 15 -5.96 0.89 16.95
C PRO A 15 -4.84 0.85 15.90
N PRO A 16 -3.83 1.74 16.00
CA PRO A 16 -2.65 1.65 15.16
C PRO A 16 -1.95 0.29 15.31
N SER A 17 -1.48 -0.25 14.21
CA SER A 17 -0.71 -1.51 14.19
C SER A 17 0.31 -1.49 13.06
N HIS A 18 1.50 -1.97 13.38
CA HIS A 18 2.61 -2.00 12.44
C HIS A 18 2.44 -3.11 11.42
N GLY A 19 2.47 -2.72 10.15
CA GLY A 19 2.35 -3.64 9.04
C GLY A 19 1.82 -2.92 7.82
N PHE A 20 1.39 -3.69 6.83
CA PHE A 20 0.69 -3.14 5.67
C PHE A 20 -0.40 -4.10 5.21
N GLY A 21 -1.52 -3.53 4.79
CA GLY A 21 -2.62 -4.26 4.20
C GLY A 21 -3.70 -3.30 3.77
N VAL A 22 -4.21 -3.49 2.56
CA VAL A 22 -5.28 -2.66 2.02
C VAL A 22 -6.32 -3.53 1.33
N LEU A 23 -7.59 -3.20 1.55
CA LEU A 23 -8.72 -3.82 0.87
C LEU A 23 -9.29 -2.85 -0.16
N LEU A 24 -9.36 -3.28 -1.42
CA LEU A 24 -10.02 -2.53 -2.49
C LEU A 24 -11.48 -2.96 -2.61
N ASP A 25 -12.36 -2.02 -3.02
CA ASP A 25 -13.78 -2.31 -3.30
C ASP A 25 -14.00 -3.45 -4.31
N SER A 26 -12.99 -3.74 -5.15
CA SER A 26 -13.02 -4.88 -6.07
C SER A 26 -13.00 -6.24 -5.36
N GLY A 27 -12.75 -6.27 -4.05
CA GLY A 27 -12.55 -7.49 -3.25
C GLY A 27 -11.10 -7.97 -3.22
N VAL A 28 -10.15 -7.20 -3.77
CA VAL A 28 -8.71 -7.52 -3.70
C VAL A 28 -8.13 -7.02 -2.38
N LEU A 29 -7.57 -7.95 -1.62
CA LEU A 29 -6.78 -7.70 -0.41
C LEU A 29 -5.29 -7.73 -0.78
N PHE A 30 -4.63 -6.59 -0.73
CA PHE A 30 -3.20 -6.46 -1.07
C PHE A 30 -2.38 -6.29 0.21
N ASP A 31 -1.59 -7.32 0.54
CA ASP A 31 -1.19 -7.65 1.90
C ASP A 31 -2.36 -7.66 2.90
N SER A 32 -2.09 -8.06 4.14
CA SER A 32 -3.11 -8.45 5.11
C SER A 32 -2.74 -8.10 6.55
N CYS A 33 -1.67 -7.34 6.77
CA CYS A 33 -1.17 -6.99 8.10
C CYS A 33 -0.75 -8.20 8.94
N ALA A 34 -0.43 -7.95 10.21
CA ALA A 34 -0.32 -8.99 11.23
C ALA A 34 -1.70 -9.61 11.54
N GLU A 35 -1.68 -10.86 12.02
CA GLU A 35 -2.90 -11.65 12.25
C GLU A 35 -3.89 -11.00 13.22
N ASP A 36 -3.37 -10.41 14.31
CA ASP A 36 -4.14 -9.72 15.34
C ASP A 36 -4.86 -8.48 14.79
N ALA A 37 -4.15 -7.65 14.03
CA ALA A 37 -4.73 -6.49 13.35
C ALA A 37 -5.81 -6.90 12.33
N ALA A 38 -5.56 -7.98 11.58
CA ALA A 38 -6.52 -8.52 10.62
C ALA A 38 -7.79 -9.04 11.30
N ARG A 39 -7.67 -9.71 12.46
CA ARG A 39 -8.83 -10.15 13.27
C ARG A 39 -9.68 -8.97 13.71
N LEU A 40 -9.07 -7.92 14.26
CA LEU A 40 -9.78 -6.70 14.67
C LEU A 40 -10.51 -6.05 13.49
N PHE A 41 -9.84 -5.99 12.32
CA PHE A 41 -10.45 -5.45 11.11
C PHE A 41 -11.66 -6.27 10.64
N LEU A 42 -11.53 -7.60 10.64
CA LEU A 42 -12.62 -8.53 10.29
C LEU A 42 -13.82 -8.40 11.23
N GLU A 43 -13.57 -8.35 12.54
CA GLU A 43 -14.62 -8.23 13.55
C GLU A 43 -15.38 -6.89 13.42
N ALA A 44 -14.66 -5.79 13.20
CA ALA A 44 -15.23 -4.46 13.17
C ALA A 44 -15.97 -4.12 11.86
N LEU A 45 -15.40 -4.50 10.71
CA LEU A 45 -15.90 -4.07 9.39
C LEU A 45 -16.56 -5.18 8.58
N ARG A 46 -16.37 -6.45 8.95
CA ARG A 46 -16.93 -7.63 8.27
C ARG A 46 -16.77 -7.58 6.74
N PRO A 47 -15.56 -7.31 6.23
CA PRO A 47 -15.30 -7.26 4.80
C PRO A 47 -15.49 -8.64 4.15
N SER A 48 -15.61 -8.66 2.82
CA SER A 48 -15.70 -9.90 2.04
C SER A 48 -14.69 -9.88 0.88
N PRO A 49 -13.37 -9.97 1.16
CA PRO A 49 -12.38 -10.09 0.10
C PRO A 49 -12.58 -11.39 -0.67
N VAL A 50 -12.22 -11.39 -1.95
CA VAL A 50 -12.32 -12.55 -2.84
C VAL A 50 -10.95 -13.10 -3.23
N LEU A 51 -9.91 -12.27 -3.15
CA LEU A 51 -8.55 -12.60 -3.56
C LEU A 51 -7.54 -11.84 -2.70
N GLY A 52 -6.58 -12.58 -2.15
CA GLY A 52 -5.38 -12.03 -1.54
C GLY A 52 -4.24 -11.93 -2.56
N ILE A 53 -3.45 -10.87 -2.47
CA ILE A 53 -2.19 -10.72 -3.19
C ILE A 53 -1.14 -10.33 -2.17
N SER A 54 -0.18 -11.22 -1.93
CA SER A 54 0.93 -11.00 -1.02
C SER A 54 2.07 -10.32 -1.77
N ALA A 55 2.39 -9.10 -1.36
CA ALA A 55 3.52 -8.32 -1.85
C ALA A 55 4.83 -8.72 -1.16
N LEU A 56 4.74 -9.06 0.13
CA LEU A 56 5.84 -9.51 0.98
C LEU A 56 5.41 -10.72 1.79
N ASP A 57 6.31 -11.69 1.94
CA ASP A 57 6.09 -12.91 2.73
C ASP A 57 6.75 -12.78 4.10
N ASN A 58 6.14 -11.99 4.97
CA ASN A 58 6.54 -11.88 6.38
C ASN A 58 5.30 -11.65 7.28
N PRO A 59 5.40 -11.85 8.60
CA PRO A 59 4.23 -11.85 9.48
C PRO A 59 3.41 -10.56 9.52
N HIS A 60 4.01 -9.38 9.36
CA HIS A 60 3.27 -8.10 9.43
C HIS A 60 2.71 -7.65 8.05
N HIS A 61 2.87 -8.48 7.02
CA HIS A 61 2.29 -8.28 5.68
C HIS A 61 1.36 -9.44 5.29
N ALA A 62 1.78 -10.68 5.52
CA ALA A 62 1.05 -11.87 5.09
C ALA A 62 0.30 -12.59 6.22
N GLY A 63 0.46 -12.14 7.48
CA GLY A 63 -0.12 -12.81 8.64
C GLY A 63 -1.64 -12.88 8.60
N GLY A 64 -2.30 -11.78 8.23
CA GLY A 64 -3.77 -11.73 8.20
C GLY A 64 -4.44 -12.63 7.18
N PHE A 65 -3.74 -13.07 6.12
CA PHE A 65 -4.33 -13.96 5.11
C PHE A 65 -4.87 -15.27 5.72
N SER A 66 -4.27 -15.75 6.81
CA SER A 66 -4.75 -16.93 7.54
C SER A 66 -6.16 -16.75 8.11
N VAL A 67 -6.54 -15.50 8.44
CA VAL A 67 -7.82 -15.15 9.06
C VAL A 67 -8.87 -14.82 8.01
N PHE A 68 -8.47 -14.13 6.93
CA PHE A 68 -9.38 -13.81 5.83
C PHE A 68 -9.84 -15.06 5.05
N GLY A 69 -9.03 -16.13 5.02
CA GLY A 69 -9.43 -17.40 4.41
C GLY A 69 -9.66 -17.35 2.90
N VAL A 70 -9.00 -16.41 2.20
CA VAL A 70 -9.12 -16.22 0.74
C VAL A 70 -7.96 -16.87 -0.02
N PRO A 71 -8.13 -17.23 -1.30
CA PRO A 71 -7.01 -17.62 -2.16
C PRO A 71 -5.96 -16.50 -2.21
N VAL A 72 -4.66 -16.86 -2.13
CA VAL A 72 -3.57 -15.88 -2.11
C VAL A 72 -2.62 -16.10 -3.29
N ILE A 73 -2.40 -15.05 -4.07
CA ILE A 73 -1.36 -15.00 -5.10
C ILE A 73 -0.08 -14.46 -4.47
N ARG A 74 1.01 -15.20 -4.65
CA ARG A 74 2.37 -14.74 -4.36
C ARG A 74 3.08 -14.50 -5.68
N TRP A 75 3.20 -13.25 -6.08
CA TRP A 75 3.91 -12.85 -7.29
C TRP A 75 5.15 -12.09 -6.88
N SER A 76 6.34 -12.53 -7.29
CA SER A 76 7.60 -11.93 -6.85
C SER A 76 8.42 -11.30 -7.97
N ARG A 77 8.21 -11.69 -9.24
CA ARG A 77 8.99 -11.17 -10.38
C ARG A 77 8.14 -11.00 -11.64
N GLY A 78 8.39 -9.92 -12.37
CA GLY A 78 7.73 -9.64 -13.64
C GLY A 78 6.36 -8.98 -13.44
N VAL A 79 5.54 -8.95 -14.49
CA VAL A 79 4.22 -8.32 -14.48
C VAL A 79 3.14 -9.38 -14.49
N LEU A 80 2.17 -9.25 -13.59
CA LEU A 80 0.95 -10.06 -13.54
C LEU A 80 -0.25 -9.13 -13.60
N ASP A 81 -1.12 -9.34 -14.58
CA ASP A 81 -2.38 -8.62 -14.72
C ASP A 81 -3.52 -9.51 -14.24
N VAL A 82 -4.27 -9.05 -13.23
CA VAL A 82 -5.41 -9.77 -12.64
C VAL A 82 -6.66 -8.91 -12.76
N LYS A 83 -7.74 -9.47 -13.34
CA LYS A 83 -9.02 -8.77 -13.42
C LYS A 83 -9.99 -9.31 -12.38
N VAL A 84 -10.40 -8.47 -11.44
CA VAL A 84 -11.35 -8.80 -10.37
C VAL A 84 -12.42 -7.72 -10.30
N GLY A 85 -13.70 -8.11 -10.28
CA GLY A 85 -14.81 -7.15 -10.21
C GLY A 85 -14.84 -6.15 -11.37
N GLY A 86 -14.36 -6.55 -12.56
CA GLY A 86 -14.25 -5.65 -13.71
C GLY A 86 -13.02 -4.73 -13.72
N VAL A 87 -12.25 -4.68 -12.63
CA VAL A 87 -11.08 -3.80 -12.48
C VAL A 87 -9.79 -4.55 -12.74
N LEU A 88 -8.88 -3.92 -13.49
CA LEU A 88 -7.54 -4.43 -13.75
C LEU A 88 -6.59 -4.07 -12.60
N HIS A 89 -5.97 -5.10 -12.03
CA HIS A 89 -4.97 -5.03 -10.98
C HIS A 89 -3.66 -5.51 -11.57
N ARG A 90 -2.70 -4.59 -11.77
CA ARG A 90 -1.38 -4.93 -12.27
C ARG A 90 -0.41 -5.08 -11.12
N VAL A 91 0.08 -6.29 -10.89
CA VAL A 91 1.10 -6.59 -9.89
C VAL A 91 2.46 -6.62 -10.57
N ILE A 92 3.40 -5.81 -10.08
CA ILE A 92 4.76 -5.73 -10.61
C ILE A 92 5.73 -6.21 -9.53
N GLY A 93 6.34 -7.37 -9.77
CA GLY A 93 7.29 -7.98 -8.85
C GLY A 93 8.72 -7.53 -9.11
N PHE A 94 9.36 -6.99 -8.06
CA PHE A 94 10.76 -6.54 -8.08
C PHE A 94 11.72 -7.50 -7.36
N GLY A 95 11.25 -8.70 -7.00
CA GLY A 95 12.01 -9.74 -6.31
C GLY A 95 12.00 -9.61 -4.79
N ARG A 96 12.08 -8.38 -4.26
CA ARG A 96 12.01 -8.11 -2.80
C ARG A 96 10.62 -7.75 -2.31
N GLU A 97 9.84 -7.10 -3.16
CA GLU A 97 8.48 -6.64 -2.91
C GLU A 97 7.76 -6.61 -4.25
N SER A 98 6.44 -6.78 -4.22
CA SER A 98 5.59 -6.46 -5.36
C SER A 98 4.78 -5.19 -5.13
N VAL A 99 4.57 -4.45 -6.21
CA VAL A 99 3.77 -3.23 -6.23
C VAL A 99 2.46 -3.52 -6.95
N LEU A 100 1.36 -3.03 -6.41
CA LEU A 100 0.06 -3.08 -7.06
C LEU A 100 -0.23 -1.74 -7.74
N VAL A 101 -0.59 -1.79 -9.02
CA VAL A 101 -1.03 -0.66 -9.81
C VAL A 101 -2.49 -0.86 -10.17
N VAL A 102 -3.34 0.10 -9.80
CA VAL A 102 -4.76 0.15 -10.16
C VAL A 102 -5.04 1.53 -10.70
N GLY A 103 -5.40 1.60 -11.99
CA GLY A 103 -5.59 2.88 -12.67
C GLY A 103 -4.36 3.78 -12.59
N ARG A 104 -4.53 4.98 -12.02
CA ARG A 104 -3.45 5.95 -11.75
C ARG A 104 -2.96 5.91 -10.30
N THR A 105 -3.14 4.80 -9.60
CA THR A 105 -2.70 4.61 -8.21
C THR A 105 -1.63 3.54 -8.12
N VAL A 106 -0.56 3.84 -7.39
CA VAL A 106 0.52 2.90 -7.06
C VAL A 106 0.43 2.57 -5.59
N ILE A 107 0.42 1.27 -5.26
CA ILE A 107 0.30 0.75 -3.91
C ILE A 107 1.55 -0.08 -3.60
N SER A 108 2.31 0.29 -2.57
CA SER A 108 3.57 -0.37 -2.20
C SER A 108 3.73 -0.47 -0.68
N PRO A 109 3.77 -1.69 -0.12
CA PRO A 109 3.90 -1.89 1.32
C PRO A 109 5.10 -1.20 1.98
N CYS A 110 6.32 -1.41 1.46
CA CYS A 110 7.54 -0.87 2.05
C CYS A 110 8.05 0.39 1.33
N GLY A 111 7.60 0.63 0.09
CA GLY A 111 7.89 1.85 -0.65
C GLY A 111 9.32 1.98 -1.17
N LEU A 112 9.89 3.18 -1.00
CA LEU A 112 11.11 3.64 -1.67
C LEU A 112 12.38 2.88 -1.30
N PHE A 113 12.35 2.12 -0.21
CA PHE A 113 13.48 1.28 0.18
C PHE A 113 13.62 0.03 -0.69
N THR A 114 12.50 -0.46 -1.23
CA THR A 114 12.38 -1.77 -1.88
C THR A 114 11.92 -1.67 -3.33
N VAL A 115 11.20 -0.61 -3.68
CA VAL A 115 10.75 -0.33 -5.05
C VAL A 115 11.75 0.56 -5.78
N PRO A 116 12.27 0.15 -6.94
CA PRO A 116 13.05 1.03 -7.80
C PRO A 116 12.09 1.94 -8.57
N PHE A 117 11.75 3.11 -8.01
CA PHE A 117 10.82 4.08 -8.62
C PHE A 117 11.28 4.56 -10.01
N GLY A 118 12.58 4.73 -10.22
CA GLY A 118 13.15 4.94 -11.56
C GLY A 118 12.78 3.83 -12.56
N ARG A 119 12.64 2.58 -12.11
CA ARG A 119 12.20 1.44 -12.94
C ARG A 119 10.71 1.51 -13.25
N LEU A 120 9.87 1.92 -12.29
CA LEU A 120 8.45 2.20 -12.55
C LEU A 120 8.28 3.32 -13.58
N SER A 121 9.06 4.41 -13.44
CA SER A 121 9.07 5.52 -14.39
C SER A 121 9.56 5.08 -15.78
N ALA A 122 10.61 4.24 -15.85
CA ALA A 122 11.11 3.65 -17.09
C ALA A 122 10.11 2.70 -17.77
N MET A 123 9.16 2.13 -17.02
CA MET A 123 8.02 1.39 -17.55
C MET A 123 6.88 2.31 -18.02
N HIS A 124 7.12 3.62 -18.12
CA HIS A 124 6.15 4.65 -18.46
C HIS A 124 4.93 4.71 -17.53
N LEU A 125 5.08 4.25 -16.28
CA LEU A 125 4.02 4.35 -15.29
C LEU A 125 3.93 5.78 -14.77
N ARG A 126 2.70 6.29 -14.72
CA ARG A 126 2.34 7.57 -14.09
C ARG A 126 1.30 7.30 -13.02
N ALA A 127 1.50 7.90 -11.85
CA ALA A 127 0.62 7.75 -10.72
C ALA A 127 0.20 9.12 -10.20
N ASP A 128 -1.09 9.30 -9.96
CA ASP A 128 -1.63 10.49 -9.31
C ASP A 128 -1.62 10.34 -7.79
N CYS A 129 -1.83 9.11 -7.30
CA CYS A 129 -1.74 8.78 -5.88
C CYS A 129 -0.79 7.62 -5.60
N PHE A 130 -0.09 7.70 -4.48
CA PHE A 130 0.75 6.66 -3.92
C PHE A 130 0.22 6.25 -2.54
N VAL A 131 -0.02 4.97 -2.31
CA VAL A 131 -0.50 4.43 -1.03
C VAL A 131 0.52 3.40 -0.54
N GLY A 132 1.03 3.52 0.68
CA GLY A 132 2.15 2.66 1.02
C GLY A 132 2.96 3.03 2.23
N GLY A 133 4.03 2.26 2.41
CA GLY A 133 5.19 2.73 3.14
C GLY A 133 5.99 3.71 2.31
N LEU A 134 6.69 4.63 2.97
CA LEU A 134 7.58 5.59 2.34
C LEU A 134 9.03 5.10 2.37
N GLY A 135 9.36 4.06 3.14
CA GLY A 135 10.70 3.48 3.18
C GLY A 135 11.79 4.45 3.63
N VAL A 136 11.43 5.44 4.45
CA VAL A 136 12.33 6.49 4.93
C VAL A 136 12.21 6.68 6.44
N SER A 137 13.26 7.26 7.02
CA SER A 137 13.34 7.62 8.43
C SER A 137 13.68 9.10 8.57
N THR A 138 13.15 9.74 9.61
CA THR A 138 13.49 11.14 9.97
C THR A 138 14.95 11.32 10.39
N ALA A 139 15.67 10.22 10.66
CA ALA A 139 17.10 10.27 10.96
C ALA A 139 17.98 10.64 9.74
N SER A 140 17.42 10.58 8.51
CA SER A 140 18.16 10.88 7.27
C SER A 140 17.36 11.80 6.35
N PRO A 141 17.61 13.13 6.36
CA PRO A 141 16.96 14.08 5.45
C PRO A 141 17.17 13.76 3.96
N TYR A 142 18.28 13.10 3.62
CA TYR A 142 18.56 12.62 2.26
C TYR A 142 17.54 11.56 1.80
N ALA A 143 17.06 10.74 2.73
CA ALA A 143 16.03 9.75 2.43
C ALA A 143 14.70 10.43 2.06
N THR A 144 14.27 11.45 2.82
CA THR A 144 13.05 12.22 2.50
C THR A 144 13.15 12.98 1.18
N SER A 145 14.30 13.61 0.88
CA SER A 145 14.46 14.34 -0.39
C SER A 145 14.43 13.40 -1.60
N ARG A 146 15.07 12.23 -1.49
CA ARG A 146 14.99 11.16 -2.50
C ARG A 146 13.55 10.69 -2.68
N ALA A 147 12.83 10.44 -1.59
CA ALA A 147 11.42 10.05 -1.62
C ALA A 147 10.58 11.01 -2.47
N LEU A 148 10.73 12.30 -2.21
CA LEU A 148 10.02 13.35 -2.95
C LEU A 148 10.41 13.40 -4.42
N GLY A 149 11.69 13.22 -4.75
CA GLY A 149 12.16 13.18 -6.12
C GLY A 149 11.52 12.05 -6.93
N GLU A 150 11.49 10.85 -6.34
CA GLU A 150 10.91 9.65 -6.95
C GLU A 150 9.38 9.75 -7.10
N LEU A 151 8.69 10.24 -6.07
CA LEU A 151 7.24 10.51 -6.13
C LEU A 151 6.91 11.54 -7.23
N ARG A 152 7.70 12.62 -7.34
CA ARG A 152 7.55 13.62 -8.41
C ARG A 152 7.84 13.03 -9.79
N ALA A 153 8.84 12.16 -9.92
CA ALA A 153 9.17 11.51 -11.18
C ALA A 153 8.01 10.61 -11.67
N LEU A 154 7.25 9.99 -10.76
CA LEU A 154 6.03 9.26 -11.10
C LEU A 154 4.81 10.16 -11.36
N GLY A 155 4.87 11.46 -11.04
CA GLY A 155 3.77 12.41 -11.17
C GLY A 155 2.81 12.44 -9.99
N VAL A 156 3.22 11.90 -8.84
CA VAL A 156 2.36 11.74 -7.66
C VAL A 156 2.01 13.09 -7.06
N ARG A 157 0.72 13.30 -6.81
CA ARG A 157 0.15 14.49 -6.15
C ARG A 157 -0.51 14.16 -4.82
N CYS A 158 -0.83 12.90 -4.60
CA CYS A 158 -1.51 12.34 -3.43
C CYS A 158 -0.65 11.25 -2.80
N VAL A 159 -0.43 11.31 -1.49
CA VAL A 159 0.33 10.31 -0.75
C VAL A 159 -0.47 9.88 0.46
N ALA A 160 -0.79 8.59 0.56
CA ALA A 160 -1.41 8.00 1.74
C ALA A 160 -0.41 7.06 2.42
N PRO A 161 0.40 7.58 3.36
CA PRO A 161 1.31 6.72 4.11
C PRO A 161 0.49 5.84 5.05
N LEU A 162 0.76 4.54 5.05
CA LEU A 162 0.17 3.56 5.96
C LEU A 162 1.23 2.88 6.84
N HIS A 163 2.43 2.71 6.29
CA HIS A 163 3.53 1.99 6.90
C HIS A 163 4.76 2.89 6.97
N SER A 164 4.69 3.95 7.79
CA SER A 164 5.72 4.98 7.90
C SER A 164 5.66 5.75 9.22
N PRO A 165 6.81 6.14 9.79
CA PRO A 165 6.83 6.98 10.98
C PRO A 165 6.08 8.31 10.78
N PRO A 166 5.28 8.78 11.75
CA PRO A 166 4.51 10.02 11.63
C PRO A 166 5.32 11.28 11.32
N GLY A 167 6.59 11.32 11.75
CA GLY A 167 7.48 12.45 11.48
C GLY A 167 7.79 12.63 10.00
N VAL A 168 7.86 11.54 9.22
CA VAL A 168 8.09 11.59 7.76
C VAL A 168 6.91 12.22 7.04
N ALA A 169 5.68 11.83 7.41
CA ALA A 169 4.46 12.37 6.79
C ALA A 169 4.38 13.89 6.93
N ARG A 170 4.78 14.45 8.08
CA ARG A 170 4.83 15.90 8.33
C ARG A 170 5.79 16.64 7.39
N GLU A 171 6.89 16.02 6.98
CA GLU A 171 7.82 16.63 6.03
C GLU A 171 7.24 16.65 4.61
N LEU A 172 6.50 15.62 4.24
CA LEU A 172 5.83 15.51 2.93
C LEU A 172 4.65 16.47 2.79
N GLU A 173 3.90 16.72 3.86
CA GLU A 173 2.73 17.64 3.88
C GLU A 173 3.04 19.04 3.36
N ARG A 174 4.28 19.49 3.50
CA ARG A 174 4.71 20.80 2.98
C ARG A 174 4.86 20.84 1.46
N ARG A 175 4.76 19.70 0.77
CA ARG A 175 5.16 19.55 -0.64
C ARG A 175 4.18 18.76 -1.50
N VAL A 176 3.37 17.89 -0.91
CA VAL A 176 2.36 17.06 -1.58
C VAL A 176 1.13 16.89 -0.69
N ASN A 177 -0.01 16.53 -1.27
CA ASN A 177 -1.21 16.25 -0.48
C ASN A 177 -1.02 14.91 0.24
N VAL A 178 -0.96 14.94 1.57
CA VAL A 178 -0.79 13.75 2.40
C VAL A 178 -2.09 13.42 3.10
N TYR A 179 -2.52 12.17 2.98
CA TYR A 179 -3.72 11.63 3.62
C TYR A 179 -3.28 10.62 4.67
N ARG A 180 -3.25 11.03 5.94
CA ARG A 180 -2.93 10.12 7.06
C ARG A 180 -4.12 9.20 7.31
N LEU A 181 -4.10 8.04 6.67
CA LEU A 181 -5.20 7.11 6.70
C LEU A 181 -4.97 6.09 7.83
N GLY A 182 -5.73 6.22 8.92
CA GLY A 182 -5.69 5.26 10.02
C GLY A 182 -6.41 3.96 9.70
N ALA A 183 -6.13 2.91 10.49
CA ALA A 183 -6.73 1.58 10.29
C ALA A 183 -8.27 1.63 10.31
N GLY A 184 -8.89 0.90 9.38
CA GLY A 184 -10.35 0.89 9.16
C GLY A 184 -10.91 2.10 8.41
N SER A 185 -10.08 3.08 8.05
CA SER A 185 -10.51 4.25 7.28
C SER A 185 -10.44 4.00 5.76
N GLU A 186 -11.25 4.75 5.01
CA GLU A 186 -11.35 4.66 3.55
C GLU A 186 -10.73 5.88 2.86
N LEU A 187 -10.14 5.66 1.69
CA LEU A 187 -9.67 6.69 0.76
C LEU A 187 -10.21 6.39 -0.65
N GLU A 188 -10.76 7.39 -1.31
CA GLU A 188 -11.07 7.29 -2.74
C GLU A 188 -9.81 7.49 -3.57
N ILE A 189 -9.54 6.52 -4.44
CA ILE A 189 -8.41 6.50 -5.35
C ILE A 189 -8.85 6.60 -6.82
N PRO A 190 -8.06 7.30 -7.66
CA PRO A 190 -8.33 7.41 -9.09
C PRO A 190 -8.09 6.07 -9.80
N ILE A 191 -9.05 5.69 -10.65
CA ILE A 191 -8.96 4.53 -11.57
C ILE A 191 -8.74 5.05 -12.99
#